data_AF-A0A351PVL4-F1
#
_entry.id   AF-A0A351PVL4-F1
#
_cell.length_a   1.000
_cell.length_b   1.000
_cell.length_c   1.000
_cell.angle_alpha   90.00
_cell.angle_beta   90.00
_cell.angle_gamma   90.00
#
_symmetry.space_group_name_H-M   'P 1'
#
loop_
_entity.id
_entity.type
_entity.pdbx_description
1 polymer ?
#
loop_
_entity_poly.entity_id
_entity_poly.type
_entity_poly.pdbx_seq_one_letter_code
_entity_poly.pdbx_strand_id
1 'polypeptide(L)' 'RKEIDKNESVGKKLDFLAQEMNREANTILSKSLDLVTTDHGVEIKTTIEKIREQIQNVE' A
#
# COMPACT_ATOMS: atom_id res chain seq x y z
N ARG A 1 13.63 -8.87 -4.10
CA ARG A 1 12.87 -10.14 -3.90
C ARG A 1 13.64 -11.19 -3.07
N LYS A 2 14.93 -11.02 -2.78
CA LYS A 2 15.57 -11.67 -1.63
C LYS A 2 15.34 -10.78 -0.40
N GLU A 3 15.24 -11.39 0.77
CA GLU A 3 15.05 -10.76 2.09
C GLU A 3 13.59 -10.56 2.50
N ILE A 4 12.85 -11.65 2.64
CA ILE A 4 11.84 -11.74 3.71
C ILE A 4 12.44 -12.73 4.68
N ASP A 5 13.21 -12.20 5.61
CA ASP A 5 13.88 -13.00 6.62
C ASP A 5 12.82 -13.71 7.47
N LYS A 6 13.02 -15.00 7.74
CA LYS A 6 11.99 -15.92 8.27
C LYS A 6 11.53 -15.61 9.71
N ASN A 7 11.92 -14.46 10.27
CA ASN A 7 11.71 -14.04 11.66
C ASN A 7 11.25 -12.57 11.81
N GLU A 8 10.86 -11.87 10.73
CA GLU A 8 10.27 -10.52 10.88
C GLU A 8 8.86 -10.58 11.50
N SER A 9 8.53 -9.60 12.35
CA SER A 9 7.19 -9.45 12.92
C SER A 9 6.17 -9.36 11.78
N VAL A 10 5.01 -9.99 11.98
CA VAL A 10 3.94 -10.01 10.98
C VAL A 10 3.57 -8.59 10.51
N GLY A 11 3.63 -7.59 11.39
CA GLY A 11 3.35 -6.21 11.03
C GLY A 11 4.39 -5.57 10.11
N LYS A 12 5.70 -5.79 10.30
CA LYS A 12 6.74 -5.35 9.34
C LYS A 12 6.51 -5.87 7.93
N LYS A 13 6.12 -7.14 7.79
CA LYS A 13 5.79 -7.73 6.49
C LYS A 13 4.56 -7.07 5.87
N LEU A 14 3.54 -6.77 6.69
CA LEU A 14 2.34 -6.08 6.23
C LEU A 14 2.63 -4.61 5.85
N ASP A 15 3.49 -3.90 6.59
CA ASP A 15 3.89 -2.54 6.24
C ASP A 15 4.67 -2.51 4.92
N PHE A 16 5.56 -3.48 4.68
CA PHE A 16 6.22 -3.63 3.38
C PHE A 16 5.21 -3.81 2.23
N LEU A 17 4.19 -4.67 2.41
CA LEU A 17 3.14 -4.85 1.40
C LEU A 17 2.35 -3.56 1.18
N ALA A 18 2.00 -2.85 2.25
CA ALA A 18 1.30 -1.56 2.15
C ALA A 18 2.14 -0.50 1.42
N GLN A 19 3.47 -0.50 1.61
CA GLN A 19 4.39 0.37 0.86
C GLN A 19 4.39 0.04 -0.64
N GLU A 20 4.48 -1.24 -1.01
CA GLU A 20 4.44 -1.65 -2.42
C GLU A 20 3.08 -1.36 -3.07
N MET A 21 1.97 -1.53 -2.33
CA MET A 21 0.63 -1.13 -2.80
C MET A 21 0.54 0.39 -3.05
N ASN A 22 1.12 1.20 -2.17
CA ASN A 22 1.15 2.66 -2.32
C ASN A 22 1.96 3.07 -3.57
N ARG A 23 3.07 2.37 -3.84
CA ARG A 23 3.88 2.58 -5.04
C ARG A 23 3.10 2.26 -6.32
N GLU A 24 2.31 1.20 -6.30
CA GLU A 24 1.47 0.82 -7.43
C GLU A 24 0.33 1.84 -7.64
N ALA A 25 -0.31 2.29 -6.57
CA ALA A 25 -1.36 3.32 -6.63
C ALA A 25 -0.82 4.64 -7.24
N ASN A 26 0.40 5.06 -6.89
CA ASN A 26 1.04 6.22 -7.51
C ASN A 26 1.37 5.98 -9.00
N THR A 27 1.68 4.75 -9.39
CA THR A 27 1.91 4.40 -10.81
C THR A 27 0.61 4.47 -11.60
N ILE A 28 -0.49 3.97 -11.05
CA ILE A 28 -1.83 4.10 -11.65
C ILE A 28 -2.17 5.58 -11.82
N LEU A 29 -2.08 6.38 -10.76
CA LEU A 29 -2.42 7.80 -10.80
C LEU A 29 -1.56 8.61 -11.78
N SER A 30 -0.26 8.32 -11.85
CA SER A 30 0.67 9.03 -12.75
C SER A 30 0.54 8.63 -14.22
N LYS A 31 -0.13 7.51 -14.53
CA LYS A 31 -0.33 7.00 -15.90
C LYS A 31 -1.78 7.00 -16.35
N SER A 32 -2.71 7.34 -15.47
CA SER A 32 -4.14 7.43 -15.79
C SER A 32 -4.45 8.81 -16.36
N LEU A 33 -5.13 8.84 -17.51
CA LEU A 33 -5.63 10.06 -18.15
C LEU A 33 -7.13 10.26 -17.94
N ASP A 34 -7.81 9.24 -17.40
CA ASP A 34 -9.24 9.22 -17.16
C ASP A 34 -9.57 9.61 -15.71
N LEU A 35 -10.61 10.44 -15.55
CA LEU A 35 -11.03 10.96 -14.25
C LEU A 35 -11.55 9.85 -13.34
N VAL A 36 -12.34 8.92 -13.90
CA VAL A 36 -12.90 7.81 -13.11
C VAL A 36 -11.77 6.95 -12.56
N THR A 37 -10.77 6.63 -13.36
CA THR A 37 -9.60 5.84 -12.92
C THR A 37 -8.77 6.60 -11.87
N THR A 38 -8.67 7.93 -12.00
CA THR A 38 -7.98 8.78 -11.04
C THR A 38 -8.69 8.78 -9.68
N ASP A 39 -10.01 8.90 -9.67
CA ASP A 39 -10.83 8.87 -8.44
C ASP A 39 -10.66 7.54 -7.70
N HIS A 40 -10.74 6.41 -8.41
CA HIS A 40 -10.47 5.09 -7.83
C HIS A 40 -9.02 4.98 -7.30
N GLY A 41 -8.04 5.56 -7.99
CA GLY A 41 -6.65 5.60 -7.53
C GLY A 41 -6.48 6.38 -6.21
N VAL A 42 -7.24 7.45 -6.02
CA VAL A 42 -7.27 8.20 -4.75
C VAL A 42 -7.91 7.37 -3.64
N GLU A 43 -9.05 6.71 -3.91
CA GLU A 43 -9.70 5.82 -2.93
C GLU A 43 -8.79 4.66 -2.49
N ILE A 44 -8.04 4.09 -3.44
CA ILE A 44 -7.04 3.06 -3.15
C ILE A 44 -5.99 3.59 -2.18
N LYS A 45 -5.44 4.80 -2.41
CA LYS A 45 -4.47 5.41 -1.49
C LYS A 45 -5.05 5.61 -0.10
N THR A 46 -6.27 6.12 0.00
CA THR A 46 -6.95 6.29 1.30
C THR A 46 -7.12 4.96 2.02
N THR A 47 -7.47 3.89 1.29
CA THR A 47 -7.62 2.55 1.87
C THR A 47 -6.29 1.97 2.34
N ILE A 48 -5.20 2.19 1.59
CA ILE A 48 -3.86 1.75 2.00
C ILE A 48 -3.43 2.43 3.29
N GLU A 49 -3.66 3.74 3.45
CA GLU A 49 -3.33 4.45 4.68
C GLU A 49 -4.10 3.89 5.90
N LYS A 50 -5.39 3.57 5.73
CA LYS A 50 -6.16 2.88 6.78
C LYS A 50 -5.55 1.52 7.13
N ILE A 51 -5.11 0.75 6.13
CA ILE A 51 -4.43 -0.54 6.37
C ILE A 51 -3.14 -0.34 7.17
N ARG A 52 -2.34 0.69 6.85
CA ARG A 52 -1.11 1.01 7.60
C ARG A 52 -1.38 1.37 9.05
N GLU A 53 -2.41 2.18 9.30
CA GLU A 53 -2.84 2.51 10.65
C GLU A 53 -3.26 1.25 11.43
N GLN A 54 -4.00 0.33 10.80
CA GLN A 54 -4.37 -0.95 11.44
C GLN A 54 -3.15 -1.84 11.74
N ILE A 55 -2.16 -1.87 10.85
CA ILE A 55 -0.92 -2.62 11.09
C ILE A 55 -0.19 -2.09 12.32
N GLN A 56 -0.08 -0.76 12.46
CA GLN A 56 0.56 -0.12 13.61
C GLN A 56 -0.22 -0.30 14.91
N ASN A 57 -1.54 -0.40 14.85
CA ASN A 57 -2.40 -0.58 16.03
C ASN A 57 -2.42 -2.01 16.57
N VAL A 58 -2.05 -3.02 15.75
CA VAL A 58 -2.09 -4.45 16.10
C VAL A 58 -0.71 -5.03 16.40
N GLU A 59 0.38 -4.37 15.95
CA GLU A 59 1.75 -4.63 16.42
C GLU A 59 1.97 -4.23 17.89
#